data_AF-A0AAE7J3V5-F1
#
_entry.id   AF-A0AAE7J3V5-F1
#
_cell.length_a   1.000
_cell.length_b   1.000
_cell.length_c   1.000
_cell.angle_alpha   90.00
_cell.angle_beta   90.00
_cell.angle_gamma   90.00
#
_symmetry.space_group_name_H-M   'P 1'
#
loop_
_entity.id
_entity.type
_entity.pdbx_description
1 polymer ?
#
loop_
_entity_poly.entity_id
_entity_poly.type
_entity_poly.pdbx_seq_one_letter_code
_entity_poly.pdbx_strand_id
1 'polypeptide(L)'
;MNNRIRVLQRQPKRISITLSHNVHDALLTRSEDEGRSVSNLCAFLLEEALRDPLRNGQANMAYGQTNALNTGPGNGFNPSPGMAGKHPPINKPRYF
;
A
#
# COMPACT_ATOMS: atom_id res chain seq x y z
N MET A 1 8.80 8.65 -38.74
CA MET A 1 8.76 7.18 -38.91
C MET A 1 9.72 6.55 -37.89
N ASN A 2 9.31 5.48 -37.20
CA ASN A 2 10.10 4.59 -36.29
C ASN A 2 9.75 4.59 -34.79
N ASN A 3 8.46 4.75 -34.46
CA ASN A 3 7.88 4.45 -33.12
C ASN A 3 7.29 3.03 -33.04
N ARG A 4 7.95 2.00 -33.58
CA ARG A 4 7.34 0.66 -33.74
C ARG A 4 8.09 -0.51 -33.11
N ILE A 5 9.11 -0.26 -32.30
CA ILE A 5 9.70 -1.30 -31.45
C ILE A 5 9.99 -0.67 -30.08
N ARG A 6 8.93 -0.18 -29.40
CA ARG A 6 8.88 -0.33 -27.94
C ARG A 6 8.57 -1.81 -27.69
N VAL A 7 9.51 -2.69 -28.05
CA VAL A 7 9.64 -3.95 -27.33
C VAL A 7 9.58 -3.54 -25.89
N LEU A 8 8.61 -4.08 -25.16
CA LEU A 8 8.46 -3.89 -23.74
C LEU A 8 9.75 -4.39 -23.07
N GLN A 9 10.81 -3.58 -23.14
CA GLN A 9 12.03 -3.72 -22.37
C GLN A 9 11.53 -3.61 -20.94
N ARG A 10 11.20 -4.76 -20.36
CA ARG A 10 11.15 -4.97 -18.92
C ARG A 10 12.58 -4.66 -18.46
N GLN A 11 12.85 -3.38 -18.26
CA GLN A 11 14.15 -2.94 -17.78
C GLN A 11 14.35 -3.61 -16.42
N PRO A 12 15.44 -4.35 -16.22
CA PRO A 12 15.74 -4.92 -14.91
C PRO A 12 15.72 -3.81 -13.87
N LYS A 13 14.91 -3.97 -12.83
CA LYS A 13 14.87 -3.07 -11.68
C LYS A 13 15.55 -3.77 -10.52
N ARG A 14 16.62 -3.18 -9.99
CA ARG A 14 17.31 -3.67 -8.80
C ARG A 14 16.65 -3.06 -7.57
N ILE A 15 16.22 -3.92 -6.67
CA ILE A 15 15.75 -3.53 -5.34
C ILE A 15 16.75 -4.02 -4.30
N SER A 16 16.96 -3.23 -3.25
CA SER A 16 17.70 -3.63 -2.05
C SER A 16 16.71 -3.65 -0.91
N ILE A 17 16.70 -4.74 -0.14
CA ILE A 17 15.87 -4.90 1.05
C ILE A 17 16.74 -5.41 2.19
N THR A 18 16.44 -4.97 3.41
CA THR A 18 17.05 -5.54 4.60
C THR A 18 16.22 -6.74 5.03
N LEU A 19 16.88 -7.89 5.20
CA LEU A 19 16.27 -9.13 5.66
C LEU A 19 16.79 -9.48 7.06
N SER A 20 16.02 -10.26 7.81
CA SER A 20 16.52 -10.89 9.03
C SER A 20 17.58 -11.95 8.69
N HIS A 21 18.52 -12.15 9.60
CA HIS A 21 19.61 -13.13 9.42
C HIS A 21 19.06 -14.54 9.11
N ASN A 22 18.05 -14.98 9.86
CA ASN A 22 17.45 -16.30 9.67
C ASN A 22 16.85 -16.49 8.26
N VAL A 23 16.25 -15.44 7.69
CA VAL A 23 15.69 -15.49 6.32
C VAL A 23 16.81 -15.54 5.30
N HIS A 24 17.86 -14.74 5.48
CA HIS A 24 19.03 -14.77 4.61
C HIS A 24 19.67 -16.17 4.58
N ASP A 25 19.87 -16.78 5.73
CA ASP A 25 20.53 -18.09 5.82
C ASP A 25 19.65 -19.19 5.20
N ALA A 26 18.34 -19.17 5.46
CA ALA A 26 17.41 -20.09 4.82
C ALA A 26 17.40 -19.96 3.28
N LEU A 27 17.50 -18.73 2.77
CA LEU A 27 17.63 -18.49 1.32
C LEU A 27 18.95 -19.01 0.78
N LEU A 28 20.05 -18.82 1.51
CA LEU A 28 21.37 -19.29 1.10
C LEU A 28 21.40 -20.82 1.02
N THR A 29 21.05 -21.51 2.10
CA THR A 29 21.00 -22.98 2.15
C THR A 29 20.13 -23.55 1.03
N ARG A 30 18.91 -23.01 0.87
CA ARG A 30 18.02 -23.46 -0.19
C ARG A 30 18.59 -23.21 -1.59
N SER A 31 19.31 -22.11 -1.79
CA SER A 31 19.92 -21.81 -3.09
C SER A 31 21.05 -22.77 -3.44
N GLU A 32 21.83 -23.20 -2.44
CA GLU A 32 22.89 -24.20 -2.57
C GLU A 32 22.30 -25.58 -2.87
N ASP A 33 21.27 -25.99 -2.12
CA ASP A 33 20.56 -27.26 -2.34
C ASP A 33 19.92 -27.34 -3.74
N GLU A 34 19.33 -26.24 -4.22
CA GLU A 34 18.73 -26.16 -5.57
C GLU A 34 19.77 -25.92 -6.68
N GLY A 35 21.04 -25.67 -6.34
CA GLY A 35 22.11 -25.40 -7.31
C GLY A 35 21.91 -24.12 -8.13
N ARG A 36 21.34 -23.06 -7.53
CA ARG A 36 21.06 -21.77 -8.19
C ARG A 36 21.50 -20.59 -7.36
N SER A 37 21.69 -19.42 -7.99
CA SER A 37 22.05 -18.23 -7.23
C SER A 37 20.90 -17.76 -6.33
N VAL A 38 21.24 -17.20 -5.17
CA VAL A 38 20.29 -16.56 -4.24
C VAL A 38 19.42 -15.53 -4.97
N SER A 39 20.01 -14.73 -5.87
CA SER A 39 19.27 -13.74 -6.65
C SER A 39 18.20 -14.36 -7.57
N ASN A 40 18.49 -15.52 -8.17
CA ASN A 40 17.55 -16.24 -9.02
C ASN A 40 16.44 -16.89 -8.19
N LEU A 41 16.79 -17.49 -7.05
CA LEU A 41 15.81 -18.02 -6.10
C LEU A 41 14.87 -16.92 -5.61
N CYS A 42 15.40 -15.77 -5.20
CA CYS A 42 14.59 -14.63 -4.77
C CYS A 42 13.65 -14.14 -5.88
N ALA A 43 14.13 -14.04 -7.12
CA ALA A 43 13.29 -13.65 -8.25
C ALA A 43 12.13 -14.63 -8.44
N PHE A 44 12.41 -15.95 -8.43
CA PHE A 44 11.39 -16.99 -8.53
C PHE A 44 10.35 -16.88 -7.40
N LEU A 45 10.79 -16.76 -6.14
CA LEU A 45 9.89 -16.68 -4.99
C LEU A 45 9.02 -15.42 -5.03
N LEU A 46 9.57 -14.28 -5.45
CA LEU A 46 8.81 -13.04 -5.63
C LEU A 46 7.78 -13.17 -6.76
N GLU A 47 8.15 -13.76 -7.88
CA GLU A 47 7.23 -14.01 -9.00
C GLU A 47 6.11 -14.98 -8.60
N GLU A 48 6.44 -16.07 -7.89
CA GLU A 48 5.49 -17.05 -7.38
C GLU A 48 4.51 -16.41 -6.39
N ALA A 49 5.02 -15.65 -5.41
CA ALA A 49 4.19 -14.96 -4.43
C ALA A 49 3.22 -13.97 -5.08
N LEU A 50 3.62 -13.29 -6.15
CA LEU A 50 2.78 -12.31 -6.85
C LEU A 50 1.82 -12.93 -7.88
N ARG A 51 2.00 -14.20 -8.26
CA ARG A 51 1.22 -14.87 -9.30
C ARG A 51 -0.21 -15.21 -8.88
N ASP A 52 -0.50 -15.31 -7.58
CA ASP A 52 -1.83 -15.59 -7.05
C ASP A 52 -2.38 -14.43 -6.18
N PRO A 53 -3.09 -13.47 -6.81
CA PRO A 53 -3.73 -12.38 -6.10
C PRO A 53 -4.87 -12.84 -5.18
N LEU A 54 -5.47 -14.00 -5.42
CA LEU A 54 -6.62 -14.51 -4.64
C LEU A 54 -6.16 -15.13 -3.33
N ARG A 55 -5.00 -15.81 -3.30
CA ARG A 55 -4.32 -16.20 -2.06
C ARG A 55 -3.84 -14.99 -1.25
N ASN A 56 -3.35 -13.95 -1.91
CA ASN A 56 -2.89 -12.72 -1.23
C ASN A 56 -4.01 -11.74 -0.87
N GLY A 57 -5.22 -11.93 -1.43
CA GLY A 57 -6.39 -11.08 -1.18
C GLY A 57 -6.88 -11.11 0.27
N GLN A 58 -6.53 -12.14 1.04
CA GLN A 58 -6.81 -12.18 2.49
C GLN A 58 -5.88 -11.27 3.31
N ALA A 59 -4.67 -10.96 2.82
CA ALA A 59 -3.78 -9.99 3.47
C ALA A 59 -4.16 -8.53 3.15
N ASN A 60 -4.74 -8.29 1.97
CA ASN A 60 -5.13 -6.94 1.53
C ASN A 60 -6.36 -6.37 2.26
N MET A 61 -7.19 -7.20 2.89
CA MET A 61 -8.32 -6.73 3.71
C MET A 61 -7.89 -6.23 5.10
N ALA A 62 -6.71 -6.63 5.60
CA ALA A 62 -6.26 -6.28 6.94
C ALA A 62 -5.57 -4.89 7.03
N TYR A 63 -5.00 -4.39 5.92
CA TYR A 63 -4.28 -3.10 5.90
C TYR A 63 -5.13 -1.90 5.45
N GLY A 64 -6.36 -2.13 4.96
CA GLY A 64 -7.24 -1.07 4.44
C GLY A 64 -8.41 -0.68 5.34
N GLN A 65 -8.64 -1.36 6.46
CA GLN A 65 -9.90 -1.27 7.21
C GLN A 65 -9.76 -0.65 8.60
N THR A 66 -9.12 0.53 8.72
CA THR A 66 -9.21 1.34 9.95
C THR A 66 -9.80 2.74 9.75
N ASN A 67 -10.10 3.18 8.52
CA ASN A 67 -10.51 4.57 8.29
C ASN A 67 -11.87 4.79 7.59
N ALA A 68 -12.75 3.79 7.47
CA ALA A 68 -14.01 3.91 6.73
C ALA A 68 -15.29 3.67 7.57
N LEU A 69 -15.33 4.11 8.82
CA LEU A 69 -16.55 4.17 9.63
C LEU A 69 -16.88 5.63 9.98
N ASN A 70 -17.41 6.37 9.00
CA ASN A 70 -18.33 7.47 9.26
C ASN A 70 -19.26 7.67 8.04
N THR A 71 -20.09 6.65 7.78
CA THR A 71 -21.25 6.75 6.90
C THR A 71 -22.45 7.24 7.72
N GLY A 72 -22.63 8.56 7.79
CA GLY A 72 -23.93 9.16 8.10
C GLY A 72 -24.65 9.45 6.78
N PRO A 73 -25.86 8.91 6.52
CA PRO A 73 -26.58 9.20 5.29
C PRO A 73 -27.10 10.63 5.34
N GLY A 74 -26.69 11.43 4.36
CA GLY A 74 -27.28 12.73 4.11
C GLY A 74 -28.73 12.58 3.68
N ASN A 75 -29.63 13.31 4.34
CA ASN A 75 -30.94 13.65 3.80
C ASN A 75 -31.04 15.18 3.80
N GLY A 76 -30.90 15.77 2.62
CA GLY A 76 -31.08 17.19 2.39
C GLY A 76 -32.56 17.56 2.39
N PHE A 77 -32.93 18.49 3.25
CA PHE A 77 -34.14 19.32 3.12
C PHE A 77 -33.81 20.72 3.64
N ASN A 78 -33.89 21.71 2.75
CA ASN A 78 -34.01 23.14 3.07
C ASN A 78 -35.17 23.63 2.18
N PRO A 79 -36.14 24.44 2.65
CA PRO A 79 -35.91 25.84 3.05
C PRO A 79 -36.74 26.27 4.30
N SER A 80 -36.41 27.35 5.03
CA SER A 80 -36.88 28.73 4.77
C SER A 80 -36.54 29.67 5.96
N PRO A 81 -36.68 31.01 5.82
CA PRO A 81 -35.81 32.03 6.40
C PRO A 81 -36.33 32.66 7.70
N GLY A 82 -35.43 33.10 8.58
CA GLY A 82 -35.84 34.04 9.63
C GLY A 82 -34.84 34.25 10.76
N MET A 83 -34.49 35.52 10.94
CA MET A 83 -34.03 36.17 12.17
C MET A 83 -32.52 36.34 12.42
N ALA A 84 -32.22 37.62 12.56
CA ALA A 84 -30.94 38.26 12.76
C ALA A 84 -30.58 38.39 14.25
N GLY A 85 -29.28 38.41 14.53
CA GLY A 85 -28.66 38.90 15.78
C GLY A 85 -27.19 38.49 15.81
N LYS A 86 -26.22 39.31 15.39
CA LYS A 86 -25.55 40.44 16.06
C LYS A 86 -24.78 40.08 17.37
N HIS A 87 -23.43 39.98 17.22
CA HIS A 87 -22.30 40.22 18.18
C HIS A 87 -21.92 39.14 19.23
N PRO A 88 -20.69 39.17 19.83
CA PRO A 88 -19.32 39.08 19.26
C PRO A 88 -18.43 38.03 20.04
N PRO A 89 -17.10 37.89 19.79
CA PRO A 89 -16.28 36.76 20.28
C PRO A 89 -15.46 37.07 21.56
N ILE A 90 -15.30 36.08 22.45
CA ILE A 90 -14.35 36.00 23.60
C ILE A 90 -14.51 34.56 24.15
N ASN A 91 -13.51 33.74 24.49
CA ASN A 91 -12.27 33.96 25.22
C ASN A 91 -11.32 32.76 24.95
N LYS A 92 -10.03 32.98 24.75
CA LYS A 92 -9.01 31.93 24.87
C LYS A 92 -8.32 32.09 26.23
N PRO A 93 -8.13 31.04 27.04
CA PRO A 93 -7.05 31.03 28.01
C PRO A 93 -5.79 30.42 27.40
N ARG A 94 -4.70 31.18 27.49
CA ARG A 94 -3.31 30.72 27.38
C ARG A 94 -3.01 29.80 28.57
N TYR A 95 -2.32 28.70 28.33
CA TYR A 95 -1.48 28.05 29.34
C TYR A 95 -0.05 27.95 28.80
N PHE A 96 0.88 28.14 29.75
CA PHE A 96 2.30 28.45 29.63
C PHE A 96 3.10 27.48 28.76
#